data_AF-A0A1W9HL67-F1
#
_entry.id   AF-A0A1W9HL67-F1
#
_cell.length_a   1.000
_cell.length_b   1.000
_cell.length_c   1.000
_cell.angle_alpha   90.00
_cell.angle_beta   90.00
_cell.angle_gamma   90.00
#
_symmetry.space_group_name_H-M   'P 1'
#
loop_
_entity.id
_entity.type
_entity.pdbx_description
1 polymer ?
#
loop_
_entity_poly.entity_id
_entity_poly.type
_entity_poly.pdbx_seq_one_letter_code
_entity_poly.pdbx_strand_id
1 'polypeptide(L)'
;MQSPYLSLLHELFPRRLQQWLGPIAAAALLGIVIALAVVWTGLLDLAASVPHPAGWSTLLHYTFKRSAAFHAGGLEPPPDINSAALIQKGAIYYDRVCSHCHSVPGRGQNVVALAMRPQPQYLPSVAQDFTAPELFWIIKHGIKYSAMPAWPVQDRDDEVWALAAFVKQLPKMRGDAYRRLIGADLPNAMPPFAPGTVKPVPYHPGILTPDASEQRIERPSYGFGDDEASDAVGGSCVACHGRDGAGRPGGAFPNIALLTEEQIATALNRYASGTRPSGFMQTVALNLTPDQIAGLARYYASQPKRQADQLHPDAALLQLGERIATHGDPARRVGACASCHDYIRAVAKAYPKIDGQNRYYLRDQLKLFRTGLRGGTGRANPMYAAASHMSDREIDGVALYYAARSPDAPRPPVVGGAGG
;
A
#
# COMPACT_ATOMS: atom_id res chain seq x y z
N MET A 1 61.22 -41.11 -25.72
CA MET A 1 59.84 -41.12 -26.26
C MET A 1 59.02 -40.14 -25.44
N GLN A 2 58.82 -38.91 -25.94
CA GLN A 2 57.93 -37.95 -25.27
C GLN A 2 56.49 -38.41 -25.50
N SER A 3 55.74 -38.56 -24.41
CA SER A 3 54.36 -39.04 -24.47
C SER A 3 53.50 -38.06 -25.30
N PRO A 4 52.83 -38.51 -26.38
CA PRO A 4 51.98 -37.66 -27.23
C PRO A 4 50.82 -36.99 -26.47
N TYR A 5 50.55 -37.45 -25.23
CA TYR A 5 49.57 -36.82 -24.34
C TYR A 5 50.04 -35.47 -23.76
N LEU A 6 51.35 -35.22 -23.65
CA LEU A 6 51.88 -33.96 -23.11
C LEU A 6 51.82 -32.80 -24.11
N SER A 7 51.95 -33.07 -25.42
CA SER A 7 51.83 -32.04 -26.46
C SER A 7 50.39 -31.57 -26.64
N LEU A 8 49.43 -32.49 -26.56
CA LEU A 8 48.00 -32.16 -26.62
C LEU A 8 47.58 -31.28 -25.43
N LEU A 9 48.13 -31.53 -24.25
CA LEU A 9 47.87 -30.70 -23.05
C LEU A 9 48.47 -29.29 -23.15
N HIS A 10 49.62 -29.10 -23.82
CA HIS A 10 50.18 -27.75 -24.03
C HIS A 10 49.44 -26.94 -25.10
N GLU A 11 48.80 -27.59 -26.07
CA GLU A 11 47.92 -26.93 -27.03
C GLU A 11 46.54 -26.59 -26.43
N LEU A 12 46.00 -27.47 -25.57
CA LEU A 12 44.70 -27.24 -24.91
C LEU A 12 44.79 -26.28 -23.71
N PHE A 13 45.94 -26.16 -23.07
CA PHE A 13 46.14 -25.30 -21.88
C PHE A 13 47.34 -24.34 -22.05
N PRO A 14 47.17 -23.25 -22.82
CA PRO A 14 48.25 -22.30 -23.06
C PRO A 14 48.74 -21.61 -21.76
N ARG A 15 50.05 -21.35 -21.68
CA ARG A 15 50.72 -20.85 -20.46
C ARG A 15 50.55 -19.33 -20.23
N ARG A 16 50.14 -18.57 -21.24
CA ARG A 16 49.97 -17.11 -21.14
C ARG A 16 48.50 -16.72 -21.22
N LEU A 17 48.05 -15.84 -20.32
CA LEU A 17 46.65 -15.38 -20.23
C LEU A 17 46.10 -14.85 -21.58
N GLN A 18 46.93 -14.17 -22.37
CA GLN A 18 46.56 -13.63 -23.69
C GLN A 18 46.21 -14.71 -24.73
N GLN A 19 46.77 -15.91 -24.61
CA GLN A 19 46.48 -17.04 -25.50
C GLN A 19 45.11 -17.68 -25.21
N TRP A 20 44.51 -17.39 -24.06
CA TRP A 20 43.15 -17.80 -23.71
C TRP A 20 42.07 -16.90 -24.31
N LEU A 21 42.41 -15.67 -24.75
CA LEU A 21 41.42 -14.71 -25.27
C LEU A 21 40.68 -15.22 -26.51
N GLY A 22 41.38 -15.86 -27.45
CA GLY A 22 40.78 -16.45 -28.65
C GLY A 22 39.82 -17.60 -28.33
N PRO A 23 40.26 -18.63 -27.59
CA PRO A 23 39.39 -19.73 -27.13
C PRO A 23 38.19 -19.26 -26.31
N ILE A 24 38.38 -18.30 -25.39
CA ILE A 24 37.28 -17.73 -24.59
C ILE A 24 36.28 -16.99 -25.49
N ALA A 25 36.75 -16.19 -26.45
CA ALA A 25 35.88 -15.48 -27.39
C ALA A 25 35.10 -16.44 -28.30
N ALA A 26 35.76 -17.50 -28.80
CA ALA A 26 35.10 -18.52 -29.61
C ALA A 26 34.06 -19.32 -28.79
N ALA A 27 34.38 -19.69 -27.55
CA ALA A 27 33.44 -20.35 -26.64
C ALA A 27 32.24 -19.45 -26.30
N ALA A 28 32.46 -18.15 -26.07
CA ALA A 28 31.40 -17.18 -25.84
C ALA A 28 30.48 -17.03 -27.06
N LEU A 29 31.04 -16.92 -28.26
CA LEU A 29 30.27 -16.87 -29.52
C LEU A 29 29.45 -18.14 -29.73
N LEU A 30 30.06 -19.31 -29.52
CA LEU A 30 29.33 -20.59 -29.60
C LEU A 30 28.18 -20.63 -28.60
N GLY A 31 28.40 -20.16 -27.36
CA GLY A 31 27.35 -20.05 -26.35
C GLY A 31 26.19 -19.15 -26.78
N ILE A 32 26.48 -18.00 -27.41
CA ILE A 32 25.45 -17.10 -27.95
C ILE A 32 24.66 -17.78 -29.07
N VAL A 33 25.34 -18.44 -30.01
CA VAL A 33 24.68 -19.16 -31.12
C VAL A 33 23.76 -20.25 -30.59
N ILE A 34 24.22 -21.04 -29.61
CA ILE A 34 23.40 -22.08 -28.96
C ILE A 34 22.19 -21.45 -28.27
N ALA A 35 22.37 -20.38 -27.49
CA ALA A 35 21.27 -19.71 -26.81
C ALA A 35 20.22 -19.16 -27.80
N LEU A 36 20.66 -18.52 -28.89
CA LEU A 36 19.78 -18.04 -29.96
C LEU A 36 19.05 -19.19 -30.65
N ALA A 37 19.72 -20.30 -30.95
CA ALA A 37 19.10 -21.47 -31.53
C ALA A 37 18.04 -22.08 -30.61
N VAL A 38 18.30 -22.14 -29.30
CA VAL A 38 17.34 -22.62 -28.29
C VAL A 38 16.11 -21.73 -28.20
N VAL A 39 16.30 -20.40 -28.23
CA VAL A 39 15.18 -19.43 -28.24
C VAL A 39 14.40 -19.50 -29.55
N TRP A 40 15.10 -19.56 -30.69
CA TRP A 40 14.46 -19.52 -32.02
C TRP A 40 13.68 -20.79 -32.35
N THR A 41 14.15 -21.95 -31.88
CA THR A 41 13.48 -23.24 -32.09
C THR A 41 12.32 -23.47 -31.12
N GLY A 42 12.17 -22.66 -30.07
CA GLY A 42 11.16 -22.86 -29.03
C GLY A 42 11.42 -24.08 -28.15
N LEU A 43 12.67 -24.57 -28.09
CA LEU A 43 13.07 -25.69 -27.22
C LEU A 43 12.89 -25.37 -25.72
N LEU A 44 12.80 -24.09 -25.35
CA LEU A 44 12.46 -23.67 -23.99
C LEU A 44 10.95 -23.79 -23.78
N ASP A 45 10.55 -24.80 -23.01
CA ASP A 45 9.18 -24.92 -22.53
C ASP A 45 8.92 -23.85 -21.45
N LEU A 46 8.04 -22.90 -21.77
CA LEU A 46 7.62 -21.83 -20.88
C LEU A 46 6.26 -22.12 -20.22
N ALA A 47 5.71 -23.33 -20.37
CA ALA A 47 4.45 -23.71 -19.75
C ALA A 47 4.57 -23.70 -18.22
N ALA A 48 3.71 -22.92 -17.56
CA ALA A 48 3.65 -22.86 -16.10
C ALA A 48 3.23 -24.19 -15.44
N SER A 49 2.71 -25.15 -16.23
CA SER A 49 2.37 -26.50 -15.78
C SER A 49 3.58 -27.43 -15.69
N VAL A 50 4.73 -27.06 -16.24
CA VAL A 50 5.95 -27.87 -16.21
C VAL A 50 6.84 -27.44 -15.03
N PRO A 51 7.21 -28.35 -14.12
CA PRO A 51 8.08 -28.02 -13.00
C PRO A 51 9.46 -27.58 -13.48
N HIS A 52 10.06 -26.62 -12.77
CA HIS A 52 11.46 -26.30 -12.97
C HIS A 52 12.37 -27.50 -12.63
N PRO A 53 13.58 -27.58 -13.19
CA PRO A 53 14.58 -28.55 -12.78
C PRO A 53 14.84 -28.51 -11.27
N ALA A 54 15.22 -29.66 -10.70
CA ALA A 54 15.53 -29.76 -9.29
C ALA A 54 16.58 -28.71 -8.85
N GLY A 55 16.33 -28.06 -7.72
CA GLY A 55 17.20 -27.00 -7.17
C GLY A 55 17.04 -25.61 -7.80
N TRP A 56 16.32 -25.48 -8.92
CA TRP A 56 16.11 -24.18 -9.56
C TRP A 56 15.29 -23.23 -8.67
N SER A 57 14.23 -23.74 -8.04
CA SER A 57 13.43 -22.95 -7.08
C SER A 57 14.26 -22.47 -5.89
N THR A 58 15.18 -23.30 -5.38
CA THR A 58 16.11 -22.94 -4.31
C THR A 58 17.05 -21.82 -4.75
N LEU A 59 17.64 -21.93 -5.95
CA LEU A 59 18.51 -20.90 -6.50
C LEU A 59 17.78 -19.57 -6.70
N LEU A 60 16.58 -19.61 -7.28
CA LEU A 60 15.75 -18.42 -7.48
C LEU A 60 15.37 -17.78 -6.14
N HIS A 61 14.94 -18.57 -5.16
CA HIS A 61 14.58 -18.07 -3.83
C HIS A 61 15.77 -17.48 -3.08
N TYR A 62 16.94 -18.12 -3.17
CA TYR A 62 18.17 -17.58 -2.62
C TYR A 62 18.53 -16.23 -3.28
N THR A 63 18.47 -16.17 -4.61
CA THR A 63 18.75 -14.95 -5.38
C THR A 63 17.78 -13.83 -5.00
N PHE A 64 16.49 -14.17 -4.85
CA PHE A 64 15.46 -13.27 -4.37
C PHE A 64 15.79 -12.71 -2.97
N LYS A 65 16.07 -13.58 -1.99
CA LYS A 65 16.43 -13.15 -0.63
C LYS A 65 17.67 -12.25 -0.62
N ARG A 66 18.71 -12.58 -1.40
CA ARG A 66 19.93 -11.76 -1.52
C ARG A 66 19.66 -10.40 -2.17
N SER A 67 18.81 -10.36 -3.19
CA SER A 67 18.40 -9.12 -3.86
C SER A 67 17.62 -8.21 -2.91
N ALA A 68 16.61 -8.76 -2.23
CA ALA A 68 15.81 -8.01 -1.25
C ALA A 68 16.68 -7.44 -0.12
N ALA A 69 17.57 -8.26 0.46
CA ALA A 69 18.49 -7.82 1.51
C ALA A 69 19.44 -6.69 1.03
N PHE A 70 19.98 -6.81 -0.19
CA PHE A 70 20.88 -5.82 -0.75
C PHE A 70 20.17 -4.46 -0.96
N HIS A 71 18.99 -4.48 -1.57
CA HIS A 71 18.26 -3.25 -1.86
C HIS A 71 17.56 -2.62 -0.65
N ALA A 72 17.34 -3.40 0.42
CA ALA A 72 16.78 -2.90 1.66
C ALA A 72 17.80 -2.17 2.57
N GLY A 73 19.11 -2.28 2.29
CA GLY A 73 20.17 -1.83 3.19
C GLY A 73 20.17 -0.33 3.54
N GLY A 74 19.53 0.52 2.73
CA GLY A 74 19.42 1.97 2.96
C GLY A 74 18.03 2.44 3.38
N LEU A 75 17.09 1.52 3.63
CA LEU A 75 15.71 1.88 3.96
C LEU A 75 15.52 2.00 5.47
N GLU A 76 15.11 3.17 5.92
CA GLU A 76 14.80 3.42 7.33
C GLU A 76 13.29 3.33 7.57
N PRO A 77 12.82 2.41 8.44
CA PRO A 77 11.44 2.38 8.85
C PRO A 77 11.03 3.68 9.55
N PRO A 78 9.78 4.17 9.36
CA PRO A 78 9.29 5.31 10.10
C PRO A 78 9.31 5.04 11.62
N PRO A 79 9.52 6.06 12.48
CA PRO A 79 9.59 5.88 13.93
C PRO A 79 8.34 5.23 14.55
N ASP A 80 7.17 5.42 13.92
CA ASP A 80 5.88 4.88 14.33
C ASP A 80 5.52 3.54 13.66
N ILE A 81 6.51 2.81 13.11
CA ILE A 81 6.32 1.51 12.43
C ILE A 81 5.52 0.50 13.26
N ASN A 82 5.62 0.55 14.59
CA ASN A 82 4.93 -0.35 15.52
C ASN A 82 3.62 0.23 16.09
N SER A 83 3.16 1.38 15.60
CA SER A 83 1.92 1.99 16.08
C SER A 83 0.70 1.15 15.69
N ALA A 84 -0.28 1.05 16.61
CA ALA A 84 -1.53 0.34 16.35
C ALA A 84 -2.27 0.90 15.11
N ALA A 85 -2.20 2.22 14.94
CA ALA A 85 -2.67 2.96 13.77
C ALA A 85 -2.13 2.41 12.45
N LEU A 86 -0.80 2.34 12.33
CA LEU A 86 -0.13 1.94 11.11
C LEU A 86 -0.32 0.44 10.83
N ILE A 87 -0.30 -0.39 11.87
CA ILE A 87 -0.59 -1.82 11.77
C ILE A 87 -2.03 -2.06 11.31
N GLN A 88 -3.01 -1.32 11.83
CA GLN A 88 -4.40 -1.43 11.40
C GLN A 88 -4.58 -0.97 9.94
N LYS A 89 -3.94 0.14 9.56
CA LYS A 89 -3.86 0.62 8.17
C LYS A 89 -3.39 -0.52 7.26
N GLY A 90 -2.24 -1.12 7.59
CA GLY A 90 -1.66 -2.24 6.88
C GLY A 90 -2.51 -3.51 6.83
N ALA A 91 -3.25 -3.82 7.90
CA ALA A 91 -4.12 -5.00 7.94
C ALA A 91 -5.27 -4.93 6.93
N ILE A 92 -5.94 -3.79 6.87
CA ILE A 92 -7.06 -3.56 5.95
C ILE A 92 -6.56 -3.51 4.50
N TYR A 93 -5.39 -2.90 4.31
CA TYR A 93 -4.69 -2.88 3.04
C TYR A 93 -4.35 -4.29 2.53
N TYR A 94 -3.79 -5.11 3.42
CA TYR A 94 -3.46 -6.50 3.14
C TYR A 94 -4.71 -7.32 2.81
N ASP A 95 -5.78 -7.15 3.57
CA ASP A 95 -7.04 -7.88 3.40
C ASP A 95 -7.62 -7.71 2.00
N ARG A 96 -7.56 -6.50 1.45
CA ARG A 96 -8.18 -6.19 0.16
C ARG A 96 -7.37 -6.63 -1.06
N VAL A 97 -6.05 -6.77 -0.93
CA VAL A 97 -5.17 -6.94 -2.09
C VAL A 97 -4.29 -8.18 -1.95
N CYS A 98 -3.64 -8.35 -0.81
CA CYS A 98 -2.61 -9.36 -0.61
C CYS A 98 -3.19 -10.70 -0.15
N SER A 99 -4.23 -10.66 0.69
CA SER A 99 -4.84 -11.82 1.33
C SER A 99 -5.37 -12.85 0.33
N HIS A 100 -5.76 -12.39 -0.86
CA HIS A 100 -6.28 -13.25 -1.89
C HIS A 100 -5.27 -14.33 -2.27
N CYS A 101 -4.01 -13.95 -2.50
CA CYS A 101 -2.93 -14.88 -2.86
C CYS A 101 -2.16 -15.41 -1.65
N HIS A 102 -1.93 -14.55 -0.65
CA HIS A 102 -1.07 -14.86 0.50
C HIS A 102 -1.83 -15.39 1.73
N SER A 103 -3.16 -15.40 1.67
CA SER A 103 -4.11 -15.79 2.74
C SER A 103 -3.98 -14.99 4.03
N VAL A 104 -4.74 -15.35 5.05
CA VAL A 104 -4.83 -14.70 6.36
C VAL A 104 -4.65 -15.74 7.46
N PRO A 105 -4.29 -15.35 8.69
CA PRO A 105 -4.15 -16.29 9.78
C PRO A 105 -5.43 -17.09 10.03
N GLY A 106 -5.31 -18.42 10.11
CA GLY A 106 -6.44 -19.32 10.33
C GLY A 106 -7.24 -19.68 9.07
N ARG A 107 -6.77 -19.30 7.87
CA ARG A 107 -7.32 -19.75 6.59
C ARG A 107 -6.22 -20.36 5.70
N GLY A 108 -6.59 -21.31 4.85
CA GLY A 108 -5.70 -21.84 3.81
C GLY A 108 -5.47 -20.85 2.68
N GLN A 109 -4.57 -21.16 1.74
CA GLN A 109 -4.46 -20.40 0.49
C GLN A 109 -5.46 -20.91 -0.54
N ASN A 110 -5.89 -20.01 -1.43
CA ASN A 110 -6.81 -20.36 -2.51
C ASN A 110 -6.14 -21.30 -3.54
N VAL A 111 -6.95 -22.14 -4.21
CA VAL A 111 -6.45 -23.15 -5.17
C VAL A 111 -5.72 -22.56 -6.39
N VAL A 112 -6.10 -21.36 -6.84
CA VAL A 112 -5.39 -20.67 -7.92
C VAL A 112 -4.01 -20.23 -7.45
N ALA A 113 -3.90 -19.66 -6.25
CA ALA A 113 -2.61 -19.30 -5.66
C ALA A 113 -1.71 -20.53 -5.49
N LEU A 114 -2.25 -21.67 -5.05
CA LEU A 114 -1.49 -22.93 -4.94
C LEU A 114 -1.02 -23.46 -6.32
N ALA A 115 -1.77 -23.17 -7.39
CA ALA A 115 -1.43 -23.56 -8.76
C ALA A 115 -0.47 -22.57 -9.46
N MET A 116 -0.26 -21.36 -8.92
CA MET A 116 0.63 -20.37 -9.52
C MET A 116 2.10 -20.80 -9.43
N ARG A 117 2.88 -20.41 -10.44
CA ARG A 117 4.33 -20.63 -10.51
C ARG A 117 5.02 -19.29 -10.82
N PRO A 118 5.88 -18.75 -9.93
CA PRO A 118 6.15 -19.26 -8.59
C PRO A 118 4.91 -19.16 -7.68
N GLN A 119 4.79 -20.10 -6.73
CA GLN A 119 3.68 -20.13 -5.79
C GLN A 119 3.81 -18.98 -4.77
N PRO A 120 2.79 -18.13 -4.60
CA PRO A 120 2.72 -17.15 -3.52
C PRO A 120 2.87 -17.85 -2.17
N GLN A 121 3.76 -17.34 -1.32
CA GLN A 121 3.99 -17.92 0.00
C GLN A 121 2.83 -17.60 0.95
N TYR A 122 2.53 -18.53 1.87
CA TYR A 122 1.64 -18.29 2.99
C TYR A 122 2.32 -17.37 4.02
N LEU A 123 2.03 -16.06 3.96
CA LEU A 123 2.76 -15.07 4.74
C LEU A 123 2.70 -15.26 6.26
N PRO A 124 1.62 -15.79 6.87
CA PRO A 124 1.64 -16.12 8.29
C PRO A 124 2.72 -17.12 8.71
N SER A 125 3.30 -17.93 7.81
CA SER A 125 4.38 -18.85 8.18
C SER A 125 5.78 -18.36 7.83
N VAL A 126 5.93 -17.42 6.89
CA VAL A 126 7.24 -17.01 6.34
C VAL A 126 7.59 -15.55 6.54
N ALA A 127 6.65 -14.68 6.90
CA ALA A 127 6.92 -13.23 7.03
C ALA A 127 7.96 -12.90 8.12
N GLN A 128 8.20 -13.82 9.05
CA GLN A 128 9.24 -13.68 10.07
C GLN A 128 10.67 -13.77 9.52
N ASP A 129 10.86 -14.40 8.36
CA ASP A 129 12.16 -14.55 7.70
C ASP A 129 12.73 -13.24 7.15
N PHE A 130 11.90 -12.19 7.07
CA PHE A 130 12.25 -10.91 6.48
C PHE A 130 12.18 -9.78 7.52
N THR A 131 13.09 -8.83 7.41
CA THR A 131 13.07 -7.56 8.14
C THR A 131 11.99 -6.63 7.57
N ALA A 132 11.59 -5.60 8.33
CA ALA A 132 10.63 -4.62 7.81
C ALA A 132 11.13 -3.87 6.56
N PRO A 133 12.41 -3.45 6.47
CA PRO A 133 13.00 -2.92 5.23
C PRO A 133 12.93 -3.87 4.03
N GLU A 134 13.22 -5.16 4.22
CA GLU A 134 13.12 -6.15 3.15
C GLU A 134 11.68 -6.32 2.68
N LEU A 135 10.73 -6.44 3.61
CA LEU A 135 9.30 -6.49 3.28
C LEU A 135 8.84 -5.24 2.53
N PHE A 136 9.28 -4.05 2.96
CA PHE A 136 9.00 -2.82 2.24
C PHE A 136 9.47 -2.89 0.79
N TRP A 137 10.73 -3.28 0.56
CA TRP A 137 11.29 -3.35 -0.79
C TRP A 137 10.52 -4.35 -1.67
N ILE A 138 10.23 -5.53 -1.12
CA ILE A 138 9.47 -6.59 -1.77
C ILE A 138 8.06 -6.09 -2.17
N ILE A 139 7.35 -5.45 -1.25
CA ILE A 139 5.99 -4.95 -1.48
C ILE A 139 5.99 -3.78 -2.47
N LYS A 140 6.95 -2.86 -2.35
CA LYS A 140 7.05 -1.68 -3.22
C LYS A 140 7.27 -2.09 -4.67
N HIS A 141 8.17 -3.04 -4.92
CA HIS A 141 8.63 -3.35 -6.27
C HIS A 141 8.01 -4.62 -6.86
N GLY A 142 7.37 -5.46 -6.06
CA GLY A 142 6.93 -6.77 -6.49
C GLY A 142 8.11 -7.64 -6.93
N ILE A 143 7.82 -8.74 -7.62
CA ILE A 143 8.85 -9.67 -8.09
C ILE A 143 8.71 -9.84 -9.60
N LYS A 144 9.73 -9.37 -10.32
CA LYS A 144 9.79 -9.47 -11.78
C LYS A 144 9.69 -10.92 -12.24
N TYR A 145 8.98 -11.16 -13.35
CA TYR A 145 8.72 -12.50 -13.91
C TYR A 145 7.96 -13.43 -12.95
N SER A 146 7.20 -12.85 -12.02
CA SER A 146 6.21 -13.54 -11.22
C SER A 146 4.87 -12.81 -11.34
N ALA A 147 3.84 -13.40 -10.77
CA ALA A 147 2.53 -12.77 -10.63
C ALA A 147 2.40 -11.90 -9.36
N MET A 148 3.51 -11.58 -8.68
CA MET A 148 3.55 -10.60 -7.58
C MET A 148 3.82 -9.19 -8.15
N PRO A 149 2.79 -8.33 -8.29
CA PRO A 149 2.93 -7.00 -8.89
C PRO A 149 3.66 -6.03 -7.95
N ALA A 150 4.22 -4.98 -8.53
CA ALA A 150 4.69 -3.82 -7.78
C ALA A 150 3.53 -3.05 -7.17
N TRP A 151 3.79 -2.29 -6.10
CA TRP A 151 2.83 -1.33 -5.58
C TRP A 151 2.45 -0.33 -6.68
N PRO A 152 1.17 -0.07 -6.97
CA PRO A 152 0.77 0.70 -8.15
C PRO A 152 1.24 2.17 -8.12
N VAL A 153 1.57 2.69 -6.94
CA VAL A 153 1.94 4.10 -6.73
C VAL A 153 3.30 4.18 -6.04
N GLN A 154 4.37 4.26 -6.84
CA GLN A 154 5.77 4.10 -6.39
C GLN A 154 6.29 5.20 -5.45
N ASP A 155 5.59 6.32 -5.36
CA ASP A 155 5.92 7.46 -4.51
C ASP A 155 5.17 7.45 -3.16
N ARG A 156 4.25 6.51 -2.92
CA ARG A 156 3.48 6.40 -1.67
C ARG A 156 4.08 5.42 -0.67
N ASP A 157 5.28 5.73 -0.20
CA ASP A 157 6.03 4.89 0.75
C ASP A 157 5.30 4.71 2.10
N ASP A 158 4.47 5.67 2.50
CA ASP A 158 3.65 5.58 3.71
C ASP A 158 2.65 4.41 3.66
N GLU A 159 2.18 4.06 2.46
CA GLU A 159 1.25 2.94 2.23
C GLU A 159 1.99 1.59 2.30
N VAL A 160 3.19 1.52 1.73
CA VAL A 160 4.03 0.32 1.73
C VAL A 160 4.57 0.02 3.13
N TRP A 161 4.99 1.04 3.88
CA TRP A 161 5.42 0.86 5.28
C TRP A 161 4.29 0.36 6.18
N ALA A 162 3.05 0.76 5.93
CA ALA A 162 1.89 0.22 6.65
C ALA A 162 1.72 -1.29 6.39
N LEU A 163 1.80 -1.71 5.13
CA LEU A 163 1.77 -3.13 4.77
C LEU A 163 2.94 -3.91 5.42
N ALA A 164 4.17 -3.40 5.34
CA ALA A 164 5.33 -4.04 5.94
C ALA A 164 5.19 -4.17 7.48
N ALA A 165 4.72 -3.11 8.14
CA ALA A 165 4.43 -3.11 9.58
C ALA A 165 3.42 -4.21 9.95
N PHE A 166 2.33 -4.34 9.19
CA PHE A 166 1.32 -5.36 9.43
C PHE A 166 1.80 -6.78 9.11
N VAL A 167 2.48 -6.99 7.97
CA VAL A 167 2.96 -8.30 7.55
C VAL A 167 3.94 -8.89 8.58
N LYS A 168 4.73 -8.06 9.28
CA LYS A 168 5.56 -8.50 10.41
C LYS A 168 4.77 -9.07 11.59
N GLN A 169 3.50 -8.69 11.76
CA GLN A 169 2.63 -9.17 12.85
C GLN A 169 1.93 -10.49 12.50
N LEU A 170 1.76 -10.80 11.21
CA LEU A 170 1.01 -11.97 10.74
C LEU A 170 1.42 -13.30 11.42
N PRO A 171 2.71 -13.63 11.60
CA PRO A 171 3.11 -14.92 12.16
C PRO A 171 2.64 -15.18 13.60
N LYS A 172 2.32 -14.12 14.34
CA LYS A 172 1.87 -14.20 15.74
C LYS A 172 0.37 -13.95 15.88
N MET A 173 -0.32 -13.65 14.78
CA MET A 173 -1.70 -13.19 14.80
C MET A 173 -2.68 -14.36 14.69
N ARG A 174 -3.72 -14.34 15.51
CA ARG A 174 -4.85 -15.27 15.41
C ARG A 174 -5.91 -14.73 14.44
N GLY A 175 -6.67 -15.62 13.81
CA GLY A 175 -7.71 -15.24 12.85
C GLY A 175 -8.81 -14.34 13.43
N ASP A 176 -9.18 -14.51 14.70
CA ASP A 176 -10.16 -13.66 15.39
C ASP A 176 -9.59 -12.25 15.67
N ALA A 177 -8.31 -12.16 16.01
CA ALA A 177 -7.61 -10.89 16.16
C ALA A 177 -7.48 -10.15 14.82
N TYR A 178 -7.18 -10.88 13.74
CA TYR A 178 -7.15 -10.36 12.38
C TYR A 178 -8.51 -9.78 11.96
N ARG A 179 -9.60 -10.52 12.14
CA ARG A 179 -10.97 -10.07 11.84
C ARG A 179 -11.35 -8.77 12.55
N ARG A 180 -11.03 -8.66 13.85
CA ARG A 180 -11.27 -7.42 14.63
C ARG A 180 -10.45 -6.26 14.08
N LEU A 181 -9.19 -6.51 13.71
CA LEU A 181 -8.29 -5.49 13.19
C LEU A 181 -8.80 -4.89 11.86
N ILE A 182 -9.35 -5.72 10.98
CA ILE A 182 -9.95 -5.28 9.71
C ILE A 182 -11.41 -4.82 9.86
N GLY A 183 -12.01 -4.96 11.04
CA GLY A 183 -13.38 -4.58 11.33
C GLY A 183 -14.42 -5.42 10.57
N ALA A 184 -14.15 -6.71 10.38
CA ALA A 184 -15.08 -7.66 9.74
C ALA A 184 -16.39 -7.87 10.53
N ASP A 185 -16.38 -7.55 11.82
CA ASP A 185 -17.53 -7.68 12.72
C ASP A 185 -18.47 -6.45 12.68
N LEU A 186 -18.15 -5.43 11.88
CA LEU A 186 -18.98 -4.23 11.76
C LEU A 186 -20.22 -4.51 10.89
N PRO A 187 -21.40 -3.96 11.22
CA PRO A 187 -22.59 -4.10 10.38
C PRO A 187 -22.38 -3.44 9.02
N ASN A 188 -22.14 -4.25 7.98
CA ASN A 188 -21.65 -3.84 6.65
C ASN A 188 -22.75 -3.47 5.63
N ALA A 189 -24.02 -3.44 6.00
CA ALA A 189 -25.07 -3.07 5.06
C ALA A 189 -25.06 -1.55 4.80
N MET A 190 -24.74 -1.11 3.58
CA MET A 190 -25.10 0.22 3.07
C MET A 190 -26.34 0.10 2.18
N PRO A 191 -27.14 1.17 1.99
CA PRO A 191 -28.20 1.13 0.97
C PRO A 191 -27.57 0.84 -0.41
N PRO A 192 -28.20 0.01 -1.27
CA PRO A 192 -27.69 -0.27 -2.60
C PRO A 192 -27.65 1.02 -3.42
N PHE A 193 -26.53 1.29 -4.09
CA PHE A 193 -26.34 2.51 -4.88
C PHE A 193 -26.62 2.31 -6.39
N ALA A 194 -26.97 1.09 -6.83
CA ALA A 194 -27.57 0.72 -8.14
C ALA A 194 -27.92 -0.80 -8.15
N PRO A 195 -28.85 -1.28 -8.99
CA PRO A 195 -29.14 -2.72 -9.11
C PRO A 195 -28.08 -3.44 -9.98
N GLY A 196 -27.57 -4.58 -9.53
CA GLY A 196 -26.59 -5.34 -10.31
C GLY A 196 -26.30 -6.75 -9.81
N THR A 197 -27.33 -7.55 -9.49
CA THR A 197 -27.17 -8.86 -8.83
C THR A 197 -26.20 -9.79 -9.55
N VAL A 198 -25.03 -10.04 -8.99
CA VAL A 198 -24.17 -11.15 -9.38
C VAL A 198 -24.73 -12.44 -8.75
N LYS A 199 -25.06 -13.43 -9.58
CA LYS A 199 -25.53 -14.76 -9.09
C LYS A 199 -24.32 -15.63 -8.69
N PRO A 200 -24.31 -16.27 -7.50
CA PRO A 200 -23.26 -17.22 -7.13
C PRO A 200 -23.24 -18.45 -8.05
N VAL A 201 -22.05 -18.93 -8.40
CA VAL A 201 -21.84 -20.18 -9.14
C VAL A 201 -21.69 -21.34 -8.14
N PRO A 202 -22.35 -22.51 -8.33
CA PRO A 202 -22.24 -23.64 -7.40
C PRO A 202 -20.84 -24.28 -7.36
N TYR A 203 -20.45 -24.78 -6.18
CA TYR A 203 -19.17 -25.45 -5.89
C TYR A 203 -19.10 -26.89 -6.45
N HIS A 204 -17.94 -27.30 -6.99
CA HIS A 204 -17.64 -28.66 -7.46
C HIS A 204 -16.48 -29.32 -6.67
N PRO A 205 -16.67 -30.50 -6.05
CA PRO A 205 -15.73 -31.11 -5.08
C PRO A 205 -14.53 -31.87 -5.69
N GLY A 206 -14.11 -31.57 -6.92
CA GLY A 206 -13.21 -32.44 -7.71
C GLY A 206 -11.71 -32.08 -7.79
N ILE A 207 -11.16 -31.20 -6.95
CA ILE A 207 -9.80 -30.67 -7.15
C ILE A 207 -8.76 -31.37 -6.26
N LEU A 208 -7.72 -31.90 -6.92
CA LEU A 208 -6.54 -32.62 -6.41
C LEU A 208 -5.88 -31.93 -5.20
N THR A 209 -5.66 -32.69 -4.13
CA THR A 209 -4.89 -32.26 -2.94
C THR A 209 -3.39 -32.25 -3.27
N PRO A 210 -2.67 -31.11 -3.08
CA PRO A 210 -1.22 -31.06 -3.25
C PRO A 210 -0.45 -31.90 -2.21
N ASP A 211 0.80 -32.24 -2.54
CA ASP A 211 1.73 -32.97 -1.66
C ASP A 211 1.94 -32.24 -0.31
N ALA A 212 1.74 -32.99 0.78
CA ALA A 212 1.83 -32.53 2.15
C ALA A 212 3.27 -32.15 2.58
N SER A 213 4.29 -32.54 1.82
CA SER A 213 5.70 -32.25 2.14
C SER A 213 6.07 -30.77 2.05
N GLU A 214 5.26 -29.94 1.38
CA GLU A 214 5.50 -28.50 1.19
C GLU A 214 4.65 -27.58 2.09
N GLN A 215 3.78 -28.10 2.97
CA GLN A 215 2.76 -27.29 3.66
C GLN A 215 2.73 -27.47 5.19
N ARG A 216 2.98 -26.36 5.92
CA ARG A 216 2.46 -26.15 7.29
C ARG A 216 1.12 -25.42 7.21
N ILE A 217 0.07 -26.09 6.72
CA ILE A 217 -1.29 -25.52 6.62
C ILE A 217 -2.29 -26.59 7.07
N GLU A 218 -3.27 -26.22 7.90
CA GLU A 218 -4.26 -27.18 8.42
C GLU A 218 -5.38 -27.52 7.42
N ARG A 219 -5.73 -26.65 6.45
CA ARG A 219 -6.73 -26.92 5.38
C ARG A 219 -6.57 -25.98 4.16
N PRO A 220 -6.80 -26.41 2.91
CA PRO A 220 -7.00 -25.50 1.77
C PRO A 220 -8.26 -24.64 1.97
N SER A 221 -8.22 -23.35 1.63
CA SER A 221 -9.44 -22.55 1.52
C SER A 221 -9.89 -22.57 0.05
N TYR A 222 -11.04 -23.15 -0.24
CA TYR A 222 -11.58 -23.11 -1.60
C TYR A 222 -12.26 -21.76 -1.84
N GLY A 223 -11.93 -21.10 -2.94
CA GLY A 223 -12.55 -19.85 -3.37
C GLY A 223 -11.70 -18.59 -3.14
N PHE A 224 -12.03 -17.58 -3.93
CA PHE A 224 -11.50 -16.22 -3.86
C PHE A 224 -12.24 -15.36 -2.80
N GLY A 225 -13.03 -16.03 -1.94
CA GLY A 225 -13.90 -15.47 -0.91
C GLY A 225 -15.37 -15.81 -1.19
N ASP A 226 -15.95 -16.58 -0.28
CA ASP A 226 -17.39 -16.75 -0.03
C ASP A 226 -18.00 -15.54 0.70
N ASP A 227 -17.21 -14.47 0.91
CA ASP A 227 -17.72 -13.12 1.11
C ASP A 227 -18.06 -12.56 -0.27
N GLU A 228 -19.28 -12.89 -0.72
CA GLU A 228 -19.87 -12.53 -2.00
C GLU A 228 -19.39 -11.16 -2.52
N ALA A 229 -19.19 -11.10 -3.83
CA ALA A 229 -19.50 -9.92 -4.62
C ALA A 229 -20.98 -9.54 -4.38
N SER A 230 -21.27 -9.05 -3.18
CA SER A 230 -22.52 -8.39 -2.86
C SER A 230 -22.47 -7.06 -3.60
N ASP A 231 -23.58 -6.70 -4.20
CA ASP A 231 -23.87 -5.37 -4.74
C ASP A 231 -23.70 -4.23 -3.71
N ALA A 232 -23.23 -4.54 -2.50
CA ALA A 232 -22.80 -3.58 -1.51
C ALA A 232 -21.38 -3.07 -1.84
N VAL A 233 -21.26 -2.28 -2.91
CA VAL A 233 -20.12 -1.35 -3.11
C VAL A 233 -19.82 -0.56 -1.82
N GLY A 234 -20.85 -0.34 -1.00
CA GLY A 234 -20.69 0.29 0.30
C GLY A 234 -19.98 -0.51 1.40
N GLY A 235 -19.97 -1.85 1.35
CA GLY A 235 -19.22 -2.67 2.31
C GLY A 235 -17.72 -2.39 2.27
N SER A 236 -17.20 -2.08 1.08
CA SER A 236 -15.79 -1.70 0.87
C SER A 236 -15.45 -0.33 1.48
N CYS A 237 -16.36 0.64 1.41
CA CYS A 237 -16.14 1.97 1.98
C CYS A 237 -16.21 1.96 3.52
N VAL A 238 -17.20 1.26 4.08
CA VAL A 238 -17.43 1.12 5.53
C VAL A 238 -16.22 0.46 6.21
N ALA A 239 -15.55 -0.47 5.53
CA ALA A 239 -14.36 -1.15 6.03
C ALA A 239 -13.17 -0.19 6.29
N CYS A 240 -13.15 1.00 5.69
CA CYS A 240 -12.07 1.97 5.89
C CYS A 240 -12.58 3.23 6.59
N HIS A 241 -13.71 3.77 6.11
CA HIS A 241 -14.22 5.08 6.51
C HIS A 241 -15.32 5.03 7.56
N GLY A 242 -15.77 3.82 7.93
CA GLY A 242 -16.94 3.66 8.78
C GLY A 242 -18.25 3.96 8.03
N ARG A 243 -19.36 3.62 8.68
CA ARG A 243 -20.71 3.84 8.12
C ARG A 243 -21.11 5.30 8.19
N ASP A 244 -20.74 5.98 9.27
CA ASP A 244 -20.93 7.41 9.44
C ASP A 244 -19.86 8.25 8.72
N GLY A 245 -18.87 7.62 8.07
CA GLY A 245 -17.81 8.33 7.37
C GLY A 245 -16.78 8.99 8.28
N ALA A 246 -16.83 8.77 9.60
CA ALA A 246 -15.94 9.42 10.56
C ALA A 246 -14.50 8.85 10.56
N GLY A 247 -14.25 7.78 9.81
CA GLY A 247 -12.99 7.05 9.83
C GLY A 247 -13.00 5.93 10.88
N ARG A 248 -11.82 5.51 11.34
CA ARG A 248 -11.65 4.51 12.39
C ARG A 248 -10.71 5.02 13.49
N PRO A 249 -10.91 4.58 14.75
CA PRO A 249 -10.00 4.89 15.84
C PRO A 249 -8.56 4.51 15.47
N GLY A 250 -7.61 5.40 15.76
CA GLY A 250 -6.20 5.18 15.42
C GLY A 250 -5.80 5.71 14.05
N GLY A 251 -6.74 6.14 13.21
CA GLY A 251 -6.46 7.19 12.25
C GLY A 251 -5.74 6.86 10.94
N ALA A 252 -5.77 5.59 10.61
CA ALA A 252 -5.38 5.08 9.30
C ALA A 252 -6.19 5.66 8.12
N PHE A 253 -7.43 6.11 8.35
CA PHE A 253 -8.37 6.50 7.30
C PHE A 253 -9.01 7.87 7.57
N PRO A 254 -9.20 8.70 6.53
CA PRO A 254 -9.80 10.01 6.71
C PRO A 254 -11.29 9.91 7.06
N ASN A 255 -11.71 10.88 7.86
CA ASN A 255 -13.08 11.28 8.07
C ASN A 255 -13.61 11.99 6.82
N ILE A 256 -14.39 11.26 6.03
CA ILE A 256 -14.98 11.73 4.77
C ILE A 256 -16.34 12.41 4.97
N ALA A 257 -16.95 12.28 6.15
CA ALA A 257 -18.18 13.00 6.50
C ALA A 257 -17.98 14.53 6.63
N LEU A 258 -16.72 14.99 6.72
CA LEU A 258 -16.38 16.41 6.71
C LEU A 258 -16.44 17.05 5.32
N LEU A 259 -16.42 16.23 4.27
CA LEU A 259 -16.31 16.68 2.88
C LEU A 259 -17.69 16.93 2.26
N THR A 260 -17.75 17.86 1.32
CA THR A 260 -18.96 18.07 0.51
C THR A 260 -19.13 16.97 -0.52
N GLU A 261 -20.34 16.80 -1.05
CA GLU A 261 -20.63 15.88 -2.15
C GLU A 261 -19.69 16.13 -3.35
N GLU A 262 -19.52 17.40 -3.76
CA GLU A 262 -18.62 17.81 -4.84
C GLU A 262 -17.16 17.41 -4.56
N GLN A 263 -16.69 17.57 -3.32
CA GLN A 263 -15.33 17.19 -2.93
C GLN A 263 -15.12 15.67 -2.95
N ILE A 264 -16.10 14.89 -2.49
CA ILE A 264 -16.03 13.43 -2.49
C ILE A 264 -16.04 12.91 -3.94
N ALA A 265 -16.97 13.38 -4.76
CA ALA A 265 -17.07 13.00 -6.17
C ALA A 265 -15.78 13.38 -6.93
N THR A 266 -15.25 14.59 -6.70
CA THR A 266 -13.99 15.03 -7.32
C THR A 266 -12.82 14.16 -6.87
N ALA A 267 -12.75 13.79 -5.59
CA ALA A 267 -11.69 12.93 -5.08
C ALA A 267 -11.74 11.53 -5.72
N LEU A 268 -12.92 10.90 -5.76
CA LEU A 268 -13.11 9.57 -6.35
C LEU A 268 -12.78 9.56 -7.85
N ASN A 269 -13.23 10.55 -8.61
CA ASN A 269 -12.88 10.68 -10.03
C ASN A 269 -11.38 10.89 -10.26
N ARG A 270 -10.72 11.67 -9.39
CA ARG A 270 -9.26 11.88 -9.48
C ARG A 270 -8.46 10.63 -9.11
N TYR A 271 -8.95 9.83 -8.16
CA TYR A 271 -8.36 8.52 -7.89
C TYR A 271 -8.57 7.57 -9.08
N ALA A 272 -9.79 7.43 -9.58
CA ALA A 272 -10.08 6.56 -10.72
C ALA A 272 -9.26 6.93 -11.98
N SER A 273 -9.06 8.23 -12.24
CA SER A 273 -8.23 8.72 -13.37
C SER A 273 -6.72 8.74 -13.10
N GLY A 274 -6.27 8.40 -11.90
CA GLY A 274 -4.87 8.47 -11.50
C GLY A 274 -4.31 9.88 -11.26
N THR A 275 -5.08 10.94 -11.55
CA THR A 275 -4.68 12.34 -11.34
C THR A 275 -4.54 12.74 -9.86
N ARG A 276 -5.02 11.88 -8.94
CA ARG A 276 -4.69 11.91 -7.52
C ARG A 276 -4.09 10.55 -7.12
N PRO A 277 -2.81 10.49 -6.70
CA PRO A 277 -2.14 9.23 -6.37
C PRO A 277 -2.60 8.64 -5.03
N SER A 278 -2.97 7.36 -5.02
CA SER A 278 -3.10 6.52 -3.82
C SER A 278 -3.23 5.06 -4.23
N GLY A 279 -2.36 4.19 -3.73
CA GLY A 279 -2.39 2.78 -4.11
C GLY A 279 -3.65 2.05 -3.62
N PHE A 280 -4.36 2.59 -2.63
CA PHE A 280 -5.64 2.03 -2.17
C PHE A 280 -6.85 2.71 -2.78
N MET A 281 -6.93 4.03 -2.72
CA MET A 281 -8.13 4.69 -3.24
C MET A 281 -8.22 4.59 -4.76
N GLN A 282 -7.11 4.40 -5.49
CA GLN A 282 -7.16 4.09 -6.92
C GLN A 282 -7.76 2.69 -7.17
N THR A 283 -7.32 1.66 -6.44
CA THR A 283 -7.87 0.29 -6.62
C THR A 283 -9.35 0.22 -6.26
N VAL A 284 -9.79 0.97 -5.25
CA VAL A 284 -11.21 1.11 -4.93
C VAL A 284 -11.95 1.89 -6.02
N ALA A 285 -11.47 3.08 -6.39
CA ALA A 285 -12.19 3.98 -7.29
C ALA A 285 -12.28 3.48 -8.75
N LEU A 286 -11.30 2.71 -9.21
CA LEU A 286 -11.32 2.10 -10.56
C LEU A 286 -12.47 1.10 -10.75
N ASN A 287 -13.01 0.57 -9.65
CA ASN A 287 -14.13 -0.38 -9.69
C ASN A 287 -15.50 0.31 -9.53
N LEU A 288 -15.56 1.65 -9.53
CA LEU A 288 -16.80 2.40 -9.34
C LEU A 288 -17.35 2.94 -10.66
N THR A 289 -18.65 2.82 -10.86
CA THR A 289 -19.37 3.52 -11.94
C THR A 289 -19.60 5.00 -11.59
N PRO A 290 -19.84 5.89 -12.57
CA PRO A 290 -20.20 7.28 -12.31
C PRO A 290 -21.41 7.43 -11.36
N ASP A 291 -22.43 6.60 -11.51
CA ASP A 291 -23.62 6.61 -10.65
C ASP A 291 -23.31 6.18 -9.21
N GLN A 292 -22.45 5.17 -9.03
CA GLN A 292 -21.96 4.76 -7.71
C GLN A 292 -21.13 5.86 -7.06
N ILE A 293 -20.26 6.55 -7.80
CA ILE A 293 -19.50 7.71 -7.30
C ILE A 293 -20.46 8.80 -6.81
N ALA A 294 -21.48 9.14 -7.60
CA ALA A 294 -22.46 10.15 -7.24
C ALA A 294 -23.30 9.73 -6.01
N GLY A 295 -23.72 8.46 -5.94
CA GLY A 295 -24.46 7.90 -4.81
C GLY A 295 -23.66 7.90 -3.51
N LEU A 296 -22.40 7.46 -3.55
CA LEU A 296 -21.49 7.46 -2.41
C LEU A 296 -21.17 8.88 -1.93
N ALA A 297 -20.98 9.82 -2.86
CA ALA A 297 -20.75 11.23 -2.56
C ALA A 297 -21.95 11.84 -1.81
N ARG A 298 -23.18 11.61 -2.29
CA ARG A 298 -24.41 12.03 -1.58
C ARG A 298 -24.50 11.41 -0.20
N TYR A 299 -24.30 10.10 -0.11
CA TYR A 299 -24.42 9.36 1.14
C TYR A 299 -23.49 9.91 2.22
N TYR A 300 -22.19 9.99 1.95
CA TYR A 300 -21.22 10.42 2.95
C TYR A 300 -21.32 11.91 3.28
N ALA A 301 -21.67 12.77 2.31
CA ALA A 301 -21.90 14.19 2.56
C ALA A 301 -23.14 14.47 3.44
N SER A 302 -24.08 13.53 3.50
CA SER A 302 -25.28 13.62 4.35
C SER A 302 -25.08 13.05 5.77
N GLN A 303 -23.93 12.43 6.06
CA GLN A 303 -23.67 11.90 7.40
C GLN A 303 -23.47 13.02 8.44
N PRO A 304 -23.83 12.79 9.71
CA PRO A 304 -23.53 13.73 10.78
C PRO A 304 -22.02 13.97 10.91
N LYS A 305 -21.62 15.23 11.03
CA LYS A 305 -20.22 15.59 11.25
C LYS A 305 -19.80 15.19 12.65
N ARG A 306 -18.85 14.27 12.76
CA ARG A 306 -18.25 13.81 14.02
C ARG A 306 -16.75 14.00 13.97
N GLN A 307 -16.12 14.09 15.13
CA GLN A 307 -14.67 14.00 15.24
C GLN A 307 -14.21 12.57 14.93
N ALA A 308 -13.08 12.44 14.23
CA ALA A 308 -12.53 11.15 13.84
C ALA A 308 -11.95 10.35 15.03
N ASP A 309 -11.35 11.05 15.99
CA ASP A 309 -10.71 10.46 17.16
C ASP A 309 -11.16 11.16 18.45
N GLN A 310 -11.23 10.40 19.55
CA GLN A 310 -11.14 10.96 20.90
C GLN A 310 -9.69 10.83 21.36
N LEU A 311 -8.92 11.91 21.23
CA LEU A 311 -7.49 11.92 21.58
C LEU A 311 -7.30 12.34 23.04
N HIS A 312 -6.27 11.79 23.69
CA HIS A 312 -5.68 12.34 24.91
C HIS A 312 -4.45 13.16 24.50
N PRO A 313 -4.58 14.48 24.26
CA PRO A 313 -3.51 15.27 23.67
C PRO A 313 -2.38 15.52 24.68
N ASP A 314 -1.13 15.39 24.21
CA ASP A 314 0.01 16.05 24.85
C ASP A 314 -0.21 17.57 24.75
N ALA A 315 -0.34 18.23 25.91
CA ALA A 315 -0.62 19.65 25.99
C ALA A 315 0.44 20.51 25.29
N ALA A 316 1.72 20.14 25.37
CA ALA A 316 2.79 20.90 24.74
C ALA A 316 2.75 20.77 23.22
N LEU A 317 2.45 19.59 22.70
CA LEU A 317 2.30 19.36 21.26
C LEU A 317 1.05 20.05 20.71
N LEU A 318 -0.05 20.03 21.47
CA LEU A 318 -1.29 20.71 21.13
C LEU A 318 -1.08 22.24 21.06
N GLN A 319 -0.40 22.82 22.05
CA GLN A 319 -0.10 24.25 22.09
C GLN A 319 0.83 24.67 20.94
N LEU A 320 1.83 23.84 20.61
CA LEU A 320 2.65 24.05 19.42
C LEU A 320 1.80 24.07 18.15
N GLY A 321 0.92 23.09 18.00
CA GLY A 321 0.00 22.96 16.87
C GLY A 321 -0.92 24.16 16.72
N GLU A 322 -1.55 24.59 17.82
CA GLU A 322 -2.42 25.76 17.86
C GLU A 322 -1.68 27.03 17.42
N ARG A 323 -0.47 27.27 17.94
CA ARG A 323 0.35 28.42 17.55
C ARG A 323 0.63 28.45 16.05
N ILE A 324 1.08 27.34 15.48
CA ILE A 324 1.36 27.27 14.03
C ILE A 324 0.07 27.40 13.22
N ALA A 325 -1.02 26.77 13.65
CA ALA A 325 -2.31 26.83 12.95
C ALA A 325 -2.88 28.26 12.91
N THR A 326 -2.74 29.02 13.98
CA THR A 326 -3.36 30.35 14.13
C THR A 326 -2.44 31.50 13.74
N HIS A 327 -1.13 31.39 13.96
CA HIS A 327 -0.16 32.47 13.72
C HIS A 327 0.90 32.14 12.67
N GLY A 328 1.09 30.85 12.35
CA GLY A 328 2.19 30.41 11.49
C GLY A 328 3.57 30.68 12.11
N ASP A 329 4.59 30.77 11.25
CA ASP A 329 5.93 31.26 11.56
C ASP A 329 6.46 32.07 10.36
N PRO A 330 6.31 33.41 10.37
CA PRO A 330 6.77 34.26 9.28
C PRO A 330 8.28 34.19 9.03
N ALA A 331 9.10 33.99 10.07
CA ALA A 331 10.56 33.92 9.93
C ALA A 331 10.98 32.70 9.10
N ARG A 332 10.22 31.62 9.18
CA ARG A 332 10.40 30.40 8.37
C ARG A 332 9.45 30.29 7.19
N ARG A 333 8.67 31.34 6.90
CA ARG A 333 7.66 31.36 5.82
C ARG A 333 6.59 30.28 5.94
N VAL A 334 6.22 29.91 7.17
CA VAL A 334 5.07 29.05 7.45
C VAL A 334 3.84 29.93 7.63
N GLY A 335 2.88 29.86 6.71
CA GLY A 335 1.62 30.60 6.81
C GLY A 335 0.69 30.01 7.88
N ALA A 336 -0.13 30.86 8.51
CA ALA A 336 -1.18 30.40 9.43
C ALA A 336 -2.24 29.59 8.67
N CYS A 337 -2.47 28.34 9.08
CA CYS A 337 -3.47 27.46 8.48
C CYS A 337 -4.89 28.08 8.50
N ALA A 338 -5.21 28.76 9.60
CA ALA A 338 -6.50 29.40 9.84
C ALA A 338 -6.85 30.48 8.80
N SER A 339 -5.84 31.06 8.13
CA SER A 339 -6.05 32.07 7.08
C SER A 339 -6.79 31.53 5.85
N CYS A 340 -6.78 30.22 5.61
CA CYS A 340 -7.50 29.59 4.50
C CYS A 340 -8.47 28.50 4.94
N HIS A 341 -8.14 27.73 5.98
CA HIS A 341 -8.99 26.64 6.44
C HIS A 341 -10.10 27.09 7.42
N ASP A 342 -9.90 28.24 8.09
CA ASP A 342 -10.84 28.75 9.11
C ASP A 342 -11.49 30.09 8.70
N TYR A 343 -10.94 30.81 7.71
CA TYR A 343 -11.41 32.15 7.30
C TYR A 343 -12.48 32.14 6.18
N ILE A 344 -13.64 32.75 6.51
CA ILE A 344 -14.76 33.27 5.66
C ILE A 344 -15.36 32.42 4.53
N ARG A 345 -16.70 32.46 4.46
CA ARG A 345 -17.66 31.77 3.57
C ARG A 345 -17.45 31.85 2.04
N ALA A 346 -16.36 32.40 1.49
CA ALA A 346 -16.23 32.55 0.03
C ALA A 346 -15.67 31.31 -0.70
N VAL A 347 -15.16 30.30 0.00
CA VAL A 347 -14.40 29.20 -0.63
C VAL A 347 -14.75 27.80 -0.12
N ALA A 348 -15.99 27.58 0.33
CA ALA A 348 -16.48 26.24 0.69
C ALA A 348 -16.25 25.17 -0.40
N LYS A 349 -15.99 25.60 -1.64
CA LYS A 349 -15.59 24.75 -2.76
C LYS A 349 -14.08 24.48 -2.88
N ALA A 350 -13.18 25.41 -2.51
CA ALA A 350 -11.73 25.26 -2.79
C ALA A 350 -10.85 24.89 -1.59
N TYR A 351 -11.26 25.15 -0.35
CA TYR A 351 -10.49 24.74 0.85
C TYR A 351 -11.30 23.76 1.70
N PRO A 352 -10.81 22.53 1.93
CA PRO A 352 -11.55 21.53 2.68
C PRO A 352 -11.58 21.85 4.18
N LYS A 353 -12.66 21.44 4.83
CA LYS A 353 -12.80 21.45 6.30
C LYS A 353 -11.87 20.40 6.91
N ILE A 354 -11.08 20.80 7.89
CA ILE A 354 -10.09 19.93 8.55
C ILE A 354 -10.31 19.79 10.06
N ASP A 355 -11.19 20.59 10.67
CA ASP A 355 -11.65 20.41 12.05
C ASP A 355 -12.33 19.04 12.24
N GLY A 356 -11.84 18.27 13.21
CA GLY A 356 -12.31 16.92 13.51
C GLY A 356 -11.82 15.85 12.54
N GLN A 357 -10.91 16.20 11.62
CA GLN A 357 -10.25 15.23 10.74
C GLN A 357 -9.25 14.38 11.53
N ASN A 358 -8.92 13.21 11.02
CA ASN A 358 -8.00 12.34 11.71
C ASN A 358 -6.55 12.90 11.80
N ARG A 359 -5.92 12.82 12.97
CA ARG A 359 -4.54 13.32 13.20
C ARG A 359 -3.53 12.67 12.27
N TYR A 360 -3.48 11.34 12.21
CA TYR A 360 -2.46 10.65 11.42
C TYR A 360 -2.69 10.87 9.92
N TYR A 361 -3.94 10.90 9.48
CA TYR A 361 -4.26 11.32 8.12
C TYR A 361 -3.76 12.75 7.83
N LEU A 362 -4.09 13.75 8.66
CA LEU A 362 -3.65 15.14 8.46
C LEU A 362 -2.12 15.25 8.40
N ARG A 363 -1.42 14.57 9.32
CA ARG A 363 0.04 14.48 9.36
C ARG A 363 0.59 13.91 8.05
N ASP A 364 0.09 12.78 7.60
CA ASP A 364 0.54 12.12 6.39
C ASP A 364 0.25 12.99 5.15
N GLN A 365 -0.91 13.64 5.11
CA GLN A 365 -1.28 14.55 4.02
C GLN A 365 -0.35 15.77 3.95
N LEU A 366 0.02 16.36 5.09
CA LEU A 366 0.98 17.46 5.16
C LEU A 366 2.37 17.01 4.71
N LYS A 367 2.81 15.80 5.09
CA LYS A 367 4.06 15.21 4.59
C LYS A 367 4.05 15.03 3.07
N LEU A 368 2.94 14.56 2.49
CA LEU A 368 2.78 14.43 1.04
C LEU A 368 2.76 15.79 0.32
N PHE A 369 2.18 16.82 0.93
CA PHE A 369 2.26 18.18 0.38
C PHE A 369 3.69 18.72 0.45
N ARG A 370 4.41 18.51 1.55
CA ARG A 370 5.80 18.93 1.71
C ARG A 370 6.73 18.31 0.66
N THR A 371 6.49 17.06 0.27
CA THR A 371 7.28 16.36 -0.76
C THR A 371 6.77 16.57 -2.19
N GLY A 372 5.68 17.33 -2.39
CA GLY A 372 5.10 17.57 -3.71
C GLY A 372 4.33 16.39 -4.31
N LEU A 373 4.20 15.28 -3.58
CA LEU A 373 3.49 14.06 -4.02
C LEU A 373 1.96 14.20 -3.98
N ARG A 374 1.45 15.38 -3.57
CA ARG A 374 0.02 15.70 -3.56
C ARG A 374 -0.25 17.11 -4.09
N GLY A 375 -1.25 17.24 -4.98
CA GLY A 375 -1.75 18.52 -5.50
C GLY A 375 -1.54 18.75 -7.00
N GLY A 376 -1.14 17.71 -7.76
CA GLY A 376 -0.71 17.74 -9.17
C GLY A 376 -1.73 18.17 -10.24
N THR A 377 -2.43 19.29 -10.06
CA THR A 377 -3.23 19.91 -11.13
C THR A 377 -2.96 21.41 -11.20
N GLY A 378 -1.98 21.83 -12.01
CA GLY A 378 -1.91 23.11 -12.75
C GLY A 378 -2.03 24.46 -12.03
N ARG A 379 -2.24 24.50 -10.71
CA ARG A 379 -2.18 25.70 -9.87
C ARG A 379 -1.06 25.52 -8.85
N ALA A 380 -0.34 26.58 -8.53
CA ALA A 380 0.54 26.61 -7.37
C ALA A 380 -0.31 26.19 -6.14
N ASN A 381 -0.09 24.97 -5.65
CA ASN A 381 -0.87 24.44 -4.54
C ASN A 381 -0.42 25.16 -3.26
N PRO A 382 -1.27 25.98 -2.61
CA PRO A 382 -0.87 26.73 -1.43
C PRO A 382 -0.39 25.83 -0.28
N MET A 383 -0.88 24.58 -0.25
CA MET A 383 -0.48 23.60 0.76
C MET A 383 0.97 23.12 0.60
N TYR A 384 1.57 23.20 -0.58
CA TYR A 384 3.00 22.94 -0.76
C TYR A 384 3.83 23.94 0.03
N ALA A 385 3.56 25.24 -0.17
CA ALA A 385 4.24 26.32 0.54
C ALA A 385 3.94 26.30 2.04
N ALA A 386 2.72 25.93 2.44
CA ALA A 386 2.36 25.82 3.85
C ALA A 386 3.14 24.70 4.57
N ALA A 387 3.38 23.56 3.90
CA ALA A 387 4.03 22.40 4.51
C ALA A 387 5.56 22.35 4.31
N SER A 388 6.11 23.02 3.29
CA SER A 388 7.53 22.92 2.89
C SER A 388 8.52 23.31 3.97
N HIS A 389 8.15 24.24 4.87
CA HIS A 389 9.01 24.78 5.91
C HIS A 389 8.66 24.31 7.33
N MET A 390 7.74 23.34 7.44
CA MET A 390 7.34 22.75 8.72
C MET A 390 8.24 21.57 9.11
N SER A 391 8.68 21.54 10.37
CA SER A 391 9.31 20.37 10.97
C SER A 391 8.29 19.25 11.21
N ASP A 392 8.77 18.00 11.37
CA ASP A 392 7.91 16.85 11.67
C ASP A 392 7.08 17.05 12.95
N ARG A 393 7.67 17.69 13.96
CA ARG A 393 6.99 18.00 15.23
C ARG A 393 5.86 19.02 15.04
N GLU A 394 6.04 19.98 14.13
CA GLU A 394 4.99 20.97 13.81
C GLU A 394 3.88 20.39 12.95
N ILE A 395 4.22 19.54 11.99
CA ILE A 395 3.22 18.81 11.19
C ILE A 395 2.34 17.96 12.13
N ASP A 396 2.96 17.24 13.06
CA ASP A 396 2.24 16.43 14.02
C ASP A 396 1.43 17.28 15.02
N GLY A 397 1.97 18.42 15.46
CA GLY A 397 1.26 19.37 16.32
C GLY A 397 0.01 19.96 15.66
N VAL A 398 0.14 20.47 14.42
CA VAL A 398 -1.00 21.04 13.68
C VAL A 398 -2.05 19.96 13.38
N ALA A 399 -1.61 18.75 13.04
CA ALA A 399 -2.50 17.62 12.85
C ALA A 399 -3.25 17.25 14.14
N LEU A 400 -2.57 17.25 15.30
CA LEU A 400 -3.19 17.03 16.61
C LEU A 400 -4.21 18.14 16.95
N TYR A 401 -3.86 19.39 16.70
CA TYR A 401 -4.74 20.54 16.94
C TYR A 401 -6.05 20.45 16.16
N TYR A 402 -5.98 20.29 14.84
CA TYR A 402 -7.19 20.20 14.00
C TYR A 402 -8.01 18.92 14.27
N ALA A 403 -7.36 17.81 14.65
CA ALA A 403 -8.06 16.60 15.05
C ALA A 403 -8.85 16.75 16.35
N ALA A 404 -8.31 17.51 17.32
CA ALA A 404 -8.94 17.77 18.61
C ALA A 404 -10.12 18.76 18.53
N ARG A 405 -10.22 19.56 17.45
CA ARG A 405 -11.29 20.53 17.25
C ARG A 405 -12.59 19.85 16.85
N SER A 406 -13.72 20.31 17.40
CA SER A 406 -15.03 19.85 16.94
C SER A 406 -15.22 20.30 15.49
N PRO A 407 -15.79 19.48 14.60
CA PRO A 407 -16.18 19.93 13.27
C PRO A 407 -16.97 21.23 13.37
N ASP A 408 -17.86 21.36 14.35
CA ASP A 408 -18.71 22.55 14.49
C ASP A 408 -18.16 23.57 15.49
N ALA A 409 -16.89 23.46 15.87
CA ALA A 409 -16.24 24.40 16.79
C ALA A 409 -16.33 25.84 16.25
N PRO A 410 -16.58 26.82 17.14
CA PRO A 410 -16.38 28.23 16.81
C PRO A 410 -14.95 28.46 16.32
N ARG A 411 -14.80 29.35 15.35
CA ARG A 411 -13.50 29.65 14.74
C ARG A 411 -12.67 30.51 15.69
N PRO A 412 -11.39 30.20 15.90
CA PRO A 412 -10.50 31.08 16.65
C PRO A 412 -10.31 32.38 15.85
N PRO A 413 -10.20 33.54 16.52
CA PRO A 413 -9.93 34.79 15.83
C PRO A 413 -8.57 34.71 15.12
N VAL A 414 -8.54 35.03 13.82
CA VAL A 414 -7.28 35.24 13.10
C VAL A 414 -6.69 36.52 13.65
N VAL A 415 -5.65 36.43 14.48
CA VAL A 415 -4.92 37.61 14.96
C VAL A 415 -4.05 38.08 13.80
N GLY A 416 -4.59 39.00 12.99
CA GLY A 416 -3.83 39.69 11.96
C GLY A 416 -2.63 40.37 12.61
N GLY A 417 -1.44 40.11 12.08
CA GLY A 417 -0.24 40.84 12.46
C GLY A 417 -0.50 42.34 12.32
N ALA A 418 -0.35 43.05 13.43
CA ALA A 418 -0.28 44.50 13.41
C ALA A 418 0.99 44.94 12.66
N GLY A 419 0.83 45.88 11.72
CA GLY A 419 1.90 46.78 11.28
C GLY A 419 2.38 46.59 9.83
N GLY A 420 2.06 47.57 8.98
CA GLY A 420 2.61 47.74 7.63
C GLY A 420 1.66 48.50 6.71
#